data_AF-A0A9Q6EJH9-F1
#
_entry.id   AF-A0A9Q6EJH9-F1
#
_cell.length_a   1.000
_cell.length_b   1.000
_cell.length_c   1.000
_cell.angle_alpha   90.00
_cell.angle_beta   90.00
_cell.angle_gamma   90.00
#
_symmetry.space_group_name_H-M   'P 1'
#
loop_
_entity.id
_entity.type
_entity.pdbx_description
1 polymer ?
#
loop_
_entity_poly.entity_id
_entity_poly.type
_entity_poly.pdbx_seq_one_letter_code
_entity_poly.pdbx_strand_id
1 'polypeptide(L)'
;MTTTTYTLQYPVQFNDTTVTAVEIRRPKGRDMKGIKDIESLEGSMLLYARLTGQPMHVIEEMDMWDLTAISKVAQGFLPIGQKTGESALNS
;
A
#
# COMPACT_ATOMS: atom_id res chain seq x y z
N MET A 1 -13.26 -8.39 -9.18
CA MET A 1 -11.83 -8.11 -8.96
C MET A 1 -11.49 -8.67 -7.59
N THR A 2 -10.36 -9.36 -7.40
CA THR A 2 -10.01 -9.94 -6.10
C THR A 2 -9.43 -8.86 -5.18
N THR A 3 -10.03 -8.68 -4.01
CA THR A 3 -9.59 -7.78 -2.94
C THR A 3 -9.25 -8.59 -1.69
N THR A 4 -8.34 -8.05 -0.87
CA THR A 4 -8.05 -8.56 0.47
C THR A 4 -8.62 -7.56 1.46
N THR A 5 -9.54 -7.99 2.32
CA THR A 5 -10.08 -7.17 3.39
C THR A 5 -9.12 -7.16 4.57
N TYR A 6 -8.84 -5.97 5.10
CA TYR A 6 -8.10 -5.78 6.34
C TYR A 6 -8.93 -4.95 7.31
N THR A 7 -9.22 -5.50 8.48
CA THR A 7 -9.88 -4.78 9.59
C THR A 7 -8.82 -3.97 10.32
N LEU A 8 -9.06 -2.66 10.48
CA LEU A 8 -8.17 -1.77 11.19
C LEU A 8 -8.18 -2.11 12.69
N GLN A 9 -7.00 -2.17 13.27
CA GLN A 9 -6.84 -2.29 14.73
C GLN A 9 -7.16 -0.96 15.40
N TYR A 10 -6.89 0.14 14.71
CA TYR A 10 -7.15 1.51 15.16
C TYR A 10 -8.06 2.20 14.13
N PRO A 11 -9.39 2.18 14.36
CA PRO A 11 -10.33 2.81 13.44
C PRO A 11 -10.04 4.30 13.25
N VAL A 12 -10.12 4.76 12.01
CA VAL A 12 -9.86 6.16 11.64
C VAL A 12 -11.18 6.90 11.53
N GLN A 13 -11.29 8.05 12.18
CA GLN A 13 -12.45 8.90 12.05
C GLN A 13 -12.31 9.80 10.81
N PHE A 14 -13.28 9.74 9.91
CA PHE A 14 -13.32 10.59 8.72
C PHE A 14 -14.72 11.17 8.52
N ASN A 15 -14.83 12.49 8.69
CA ASN A 15 -16.10 13.21 8.76
C ASN A 15 -17.02 12.52 9.80
N ASP A 16 -18.27 12.23 9.41
CA ASP A 16 -19.28 11.57 10.24
C ASP A 16 -19.18 10.02 10.19
N THR A 17 -18.10 9.48 9.59
CA THR A 17 -17.92 8.03 9.42
C THR A 17 -16.66 7.52 10.09
N THR A 18 -16.72 6.30 10.63
CA THR A 18 -15.55 5.61 11.17
C THR A 18 -15.12 4.54 10.17
N VAL A 19 -13.90 4.65 9.66
CA VAL A 19 -13.28 3.62 8.83
C VAL A 19 -12.75 2.54 9.77
N THR A 20 -13.37 1.38 9.76
CA THR A 20 -13.00 0.22 10.60
C THR A 20 -12.34 -0.89 9.79
N ALA A 21 -12.42 -0.84 8.46
CA ALA A 21 -11.80 -1.80 7.56
C ALA A 21 -11.54 -1.17 6.19
N VAL A 22 -10.61 -1.75 5.44
CA VAL A 22 -10.30 -1.38 4.07
C VAL A 22 -10.24 -2.62 3.17
N GLU A 23 -10.63 -2.44 1.91
CA GLU A 23 -10.44 -3.44 0.86
C GLU A 23 -9.21 -3.10 0.03
N ILE A 24 -8.21 -3.97 0.02
CA ILE A 24 -6.96 -3.75 -0.69
C ILE A 24 -7.03 -4.52 -2.01
N ARG A 25 -7.12 -3.81 -3.13
CA ARG A 25 -7.08 -4.43 -4.47
C ARG A 25 -5.64 -4.58 -4.97
N ARG A 26 -5.43 -5.49 -5.92
CA ARG A 26 -4.17 -5.58 -6.65
C ARG A 26 -3.84 -4.26 -7.38
N PRO A 27 -2.57 -3.80 -7.36
CA PRO A 27 -2.11 -2.65 -8.12
C PRO A 27 -2.25 -2.89 -9.63
N LYS A 28 -2.57 -1.83 -10.35
CA LYS A 28 -2.54 -1.75 -11.82
C LYS A 28 -1.52 -0.70 -12.23
N GLY A 29 -0.99 -0.75 -13.46
CA GLY A 29 -0.01 0.22 -13.93
C GLY A 29 -0.43 1.68 -13.79
N ARG A 30 -1.74 1.98 -13.91
CA ARG A 30 -2.29 3.33 -13.68
C ARG A 30 -2.05 3.86 -12.26
N ASP A 31 -1.93 2.96 -11.28
CA ASP A 31 -1.73 3.31 -9.87
C ASP A 31 -0.30 3.74 -9.58
N MET A 32 0.63 3.47 -10.49
CA MET A 32 2.02 3.94 -10.42
C MET A 32 2.20 5.34 -11.01
N LYS A 33 1.21 5.85 -11.76
CA LYS A 33 1.34 7.13 -12.46
C LYS A 33 1.57 8.29 -11.48
N GLY A 34 2.66 9.02 -11.66
CA GLY A 34 3.02 10.16 -10.83
C GLY A 34 3.71 9.81 -9.50
N ILE A 35 3.87 8.53 -9.16
CA ILE A 35 4.75 8.12 -8.06
C ILE A 35 6.18 8.16 -8.61
N LYS A 36 7.00 9.07 -8.08
CA LYS A 36 8.41 9.22 -8.48
C LYS A 36 9.31 8.17 -7.81
N ASP A 37 9.01 7.88 -6.55
CA ASP A 37 9.74 6.92 -5.72
C ASP A 37 8.73 6.18 -4.82
N ILE A 38 8.57 4.89 -5.04
CA ILE A 38 7.64 4.03 -4.27
C ILE A 38 8.19 3.71 -2.87
N GLU A 39 9.50 3.78 -2.66
CA GLU A 39 10.13 3.49 -1.37
C GLU A 39 10.01 4.69 -0.40
N SER A 40 9.79 5.88 -0.96
CA SER A 40 9.47 7.07 -0.17
C SER A 40 8.15 6.91 0.60
N LEU A 41 8.05 7.54 1.78
CA LEU A 41 6.83 7.54 2.58
C LEU A 41 5.64 8.12 1.79
N GLU A 42 5.84 9.25 1.12
CA GLU A 42 4.81 9.90 0.30
C GLU A 42 4.35 9.00 -0.85
N GLY A 43 5.28 8.38 -1.57
CA GLY A 43 4.97 7.51 -2.70
C GLY A 43 4.24 6.24 -2.28
N SER A 44 4.66 5.62 -1.17
CA SER A 44 3.99 4.44 -0.62
C SER A 44 2.59 4.76 -0.09
N MET A 45 2.40 5.86 0.64
CA MET A 45 1.08 6.32 1.09
C MET A 45 0.14 6.61 -0.08
N LEU A 46 0.64 7.26 -1.14
CA LEU A 46 -0.14 7.54 -2.34
C LEU A 46 -0.55 6.23 -3.05
N LEU A 47 0.32 5.23 -3.07
CA LEU A 47 -0.05 3.91 -3.57
C LEU A 47 -1.14 3.28 -2.72
N TYR A 48 -0.99 3.28 -1.39
CA TYR A 48 -1.98 2.67 -0.48
C TYR A 48 -3.36 3.33 -0.63
N ALA A 49 -3.45 4.66 -0.69
CA ALA A 49 -4.69 5.38 -0.98
C ALA A 49 -5.37 4.86 -2.26
N ARG A 50 -4.60 4.66 -3.33
CA ARG A 50 -5.12 4.14 -4.61
C ARG A 50 -5.57 2.68 -4.52
N LEU A 51 -4.89 1.86 -3.71
CA LEU A 51 -5.21 0.43 -3.56
C LEU A 51 -6.37 0.17 -2.60
N THR A 52 -6.59 1.05 -1.62
CA THR A 52 -7.71 0.94 -0.68
C THR A 52 -8.94 1.74 -1.13
N GLY A 53 -8.74 2.68 -2.06
CA GLY A 53 -9.78 3.65 -2.44
C GLY A 53 -10.03 4.71 -1.36
N GLN A 54 -9.22 4.73 -0.30
CA GLN A 54 -9.33 5.72 0.76
C GLN A 54 -8.69 7.04 0.35
N PRO A 55 -9.23 8.17 0.83
CA PRO A 55 -8.60 9.47 0.63
C PRO A 55 -7.27 9.57 1.39
N MET A 56 -6.39 10.46 0.93
CA MET A 56 -5.02 10.56 1.48
C MET A 56 -5.00 10.83 2.99
N HIS A 57 -5.85 11.72 3.49
CA HIS A 57 -5.89 12.02 4.92
C HIS A 57 -6.32 10.79 5.76
N VAL A 58 -7.15 9.86 5.24
CA VAL A 58 -7.45 8.62 5.97
C VAL A 58 -6.19 7.78 6.09
N ILE A 59 -5.38 7.71 5.03
CA ILE A 59 -4.10 6.99 5.04
C ILE A 59 -3.08 7.66 5.98
N GLU A 60 -3.04 8.99 6.02
CA GLU A 60 -2.13 9.75 6.88
C GLU A 60 -2.49 9.63 8.37
N GLU A 61 -3.79 9.52 8.69
CA GLU A 61 -4.30 9.33 10.07
C GLU A 61 -4.33 7.85 10.51
N MET A 62 -4.02 6.89 9.63
CA MET A 62 -3.95 5.48 10.00
C MET A 62 -2.77 5.22 10.95
N ASP A 63 -3.02 4.38 11.94
CA ASP A 63 -1.96 3.89 12.82
C ASP A 63 -0.88 3.13 12.04
N MET A 64 0.37 3.23 12.50
CA MET A 64 1.52 2.62 11.83
C MET A 64 1.43 1.09 11.72
N TRP A 65 0.77 0.42 12.67
CA TRP A 65 0.51 -1.03 12.60
C TRP A 65 -0.42 -1.38 11.44
N ASP A 66 -1.47 -0.58 11.26
CA ASP A 66 -2.44 -0.75 10.18
C ASP A 66 -1.81 -0.44 8.81
N LEU A 67 -1.03 0.65 8.70
CA LEU A 67 -0.27 0.93 7.48
C LEU A 67 0.74 -0.16 7.15
N THR A 68 1.42 -0.71 8.15
CA THR A 68 2.37 -1.82 7.96
C THR A 68 1.67 -3.08 7.46
N ALA A 69 0.47 -3.37 7.93
CA ALA A 69 -0.32 -4.52 7.45
C ALA A 69 -0.77 -4.32 5.99
N ILE A 70 -1.26 -3.12 5.64
CA ILE A 70 -1.64 -2.76 4.27
C ILE A 70 -0.45 -2.86 3.32
N SER A 71 0.71 -2.34 3.75
CA SER A 71 2.00 -2.42 3.07
C SER A 71 2.37 -3.87 2.70
N LYS A 72 2.27 -4.81 3.65
CA LYS A 72 2.58 -6.23 3.40
C LYS A 72 1.66 -6.85 2.35
N VAL A 73 0.37 -6.52 2.38
CA VAL A 73 -0.58 -7.00 1.37
C VAL A 73 -0.24 -6.42 -0.01
N ALA A 74 0.07 -5.12 -0.08
CA ALA A 74 0.45 -4.45 -1.32
C ALA A 74 1.75 -5.03 -1.92
N GLN A 75 2.77 -5.26 -1.08
CA GLN A 75 4.04 -5.89 -1.48
C GLN A 75 3.84 -7.33 -1.95
N GLY A 76 2.91 -8.08 -1.35
CA GLY A 76 2.56 -9.43 -1.79
C GLY A 76 1.99 -9.51 -3.21
N PHE A 77 1.55 -8.39 -3.80
CA PHE A 77 1.12 -8.33 -5.19
C PHE A 77 2.23 -7.95 -6.17
N LEU A 78 3.30 -7.33 -5.68
CA LEU A 78 4.44 -6.99 -6.51
C LEU A 78 5.36 -8.22 -6.60
N PRO A 79 5.95 -8.49 -7.76
CA PRO A 79 7.00 -9.50 -7.82
C PRO A 79 8.07 -9.08 -6.81
N ILE A 80 8.36 -9.96 -5.86
CA ILE A 80 9.53 -9.82 -4.97
C ILE A 80 10.68 -9.56 -5.93
N GLY A 81 11.28 -8.37 -5.86
CA GLY A 81 12.44 -8.08 -6.67
C GLY A 81 13.40 -9.24 -6.45
N GLN A 82 13.62 -10.06 -7.48
CA GLN A 82 14.85 -10.82 -7.52
C GLN A 82 15.92 -9.76 -7.27
N LYS A 83 16.78 -9.97 -6.28
CA LYS A 83 18.03 -9.21 -6.18
C LYS A 83 18.76 -9.40 -7.51
N THR A 84 18.47 -8.57 -8.52
CA THR A 84 19.26 -8.50 -9.75
C THR A 84 20.52 -7.77 -9.36
N GLY A 85 21.46 -8.56 -8.84
CA GLY A 85 22.72 -8.10 -8.27
C GLY A 85 23.51 -9.24 -7.64
N GLU A 86 23.33 -10.49 -8.09
CA GLU A 86 24.35 -11.51 -7.91
C GLU A 86 25.14 -11.52 -9.22
N SER A 87 26.26 -10.78 -9.21
CA SER A 87 27.20 -10.71 -10.32
C SER A 87 27.75 -12.12 -10.57
N ALA A 88 27.21 -12.80 -11.58
CA ALA A 88 27.88 -13.94 -12.20
C ALA A 88 29.08 -13.40 -12.99
N LEU A 89 30.20 -13.18 -12.30
CA LEU A 89 31.51 -13.06 -12.90
C LEU A 89 32.46 -14.02 -12.19
N ASN A 90 32.36 -15.29 -12.57
CA ASN A 90 33.48 -16.22 -12.54
C ASN A 90 33.53 -16.87 -13.92
N SER A 91 34.33 -16.28 -14.80
CA SER A 91 34.81 -16.88 -16.06
C SER A 91 36.21 -16.35 -16.31
#